data_AF-A0A936I7K3-F1
#
_entry.id   AF-A0A936I7K3-F1
#
_cell.length_a   1.000
_cell.length_b   1.000
_cell.length_c   1.000
_cell.angle_alpha   90.00
_cell.angle_beta   90.00
_cell.angle_gamma   90.00
#
_symmetry.space_group_name_H-M   'P 1'
#
loop_
_entity.id
_entity.type
_entity.pdbx_description
1 polymer ?
#
loop_
_entity_poly.entity_id
_entity_poly.type
_entity_poly.pdbx_seq_one_letter_code
_entity_poly.pdbx_strand_id
1 'polypeptide(L)'
;MLANDDLDLLVSSRMLEEVEGVVSRPYFRKYFPVEEAVEILAIVKRNGTLVKVKPPYDRICRDPKDDYLLALAKKGKADFLITGDEDLLVLKKYGKARILKPAAFRKEFL
;
A
#
# COMPACT_ATOMS: atom_id res chain seq x y z
N MET A 1 3.46 -2.69 -21.13
CA MET A 1 3.30 -1.35 -20.55
C MET A 1 1.95 -1.37 -19.85
N LEU A 2 1.90 -1.37 -18.51
CA LEU A 2 0.63 -1.26 -17.77
C LEU A 2 0.20 0.21 -17.83
N ALA A 3 -0.18 0.65 -19.02
CA ALA A 3 -0.75 1.97 -19.27
C ALA A 3 -2.26 1.79 -19.38
N ASN A 4 -2.92 1.71 -18.23
CA ASN A 4 -4.28 2.21 -18.13
C ASN A 4 -4.14 3.56 -17.41
N ASP A 5 -4.44 4.65 -18.11
CA ASP A 5 -4.35 6.05 -17.65
C ASP A 5 -5.34 6.40 -16.51
N ASP A 6 -5.93 5.41 -15.83
CA ASP A 6 -6.98 5.61 -14.81
C ASP A 6 -6.52 5.31 -13.38
N LEU A 7 -5.29 4.80 -13.17
CA LEU A 7 -4.82 4.37 -11.84
C LEU A 7 -3.43 4.91 -11.50
N ASP A 8 -3.41 5.90 -10.61
CA ASP A 8 -2.20 6.40 -9.98
C ASP A 8 -1.88 5.60 -8.70
N LEU A 9 -0.81 4.79 -8.75
CA LEU A 9 -0.32 4.08 -7.57
C LEU A 9 0.44 5.04 -6.65
N LEU A 10 0.04 5.13 -5.38
CA LEU A 10 0.72 5.95 -4.38
C LEU A 10 1.57 5.07 -3.46
N VAL A 11 2.84 5.42 -3.28
CA VAL A 11 3.77 4.68 -2.43
C VAL A 11 4.49 5.61 -1.46
N SER A 12 5.01 5.06 -0.36
CA SER A 12 5.89 5.78 0.56
C SER A 12 7.19 5.01 0.75
N SER A 13 8.29 5.71 1.10
CA SER A 13 9.58 5.06 1.38
C SER A 13 9.44 3.98 2.46
N ARG A 14 8.70 4.28 3.53
CA ARG A 14 8.44 3.34 4.62
C ARG A 14 7.74 2.06 4.15
N MET A 15 6.69 2.18 3.33
CA MET A 15 5.98 1.01 2.77
C MET A 15 6.93 0.14 1.96
N LEU A 16 7.76 0.77 1.11
CA LEU A 16 8.70 0.05 0.25
C LEU A 16 9.77 -0.68 1.09
N GLU A 17 10.30 -0.02 2.12
CA GLU A 17 11.26 -0.61 3.06
C GLU A 17 10.65 -1.78 3.84
N GLU A 18 9.39 -1.66 4.28
CA GLU A 18 8.67 -2.74 4.97
C GLU A 18 8.50 -3.96 4.06
N VAL A 19 8.05 -3.77 2.81
CA VAL A 19 7.90 -4.87 1.86
C VAL A 19 9.25 -5.50 1.53
N GLU A 20 10.27 -4.69 1.24
CA GLU A 20 11.63 -5.17 0.95
C GLU A 20 12.21 -6.00 2.11
N GLY A 21 12.01 -5.55 3.34
CA GLY A 21 12.42 -6.27 4.55
C GLY A 21 11.60 -7.53 4.85
N VAL A 22 10.38 -7.64 4.34
CA VAL A 22 9.53 -8.84 4.47
C VAL A 22 9.92 -9.88 3.43
N VAL A 23 9.99 -9.50 2.15
CA VAL A 23 10.26 -10.44 1.04
C VAL A 23 11.68 -11.03 1.11
N SER A 24 12.61 -10.34 1.75
CA SER A 24 13.98 -10.82 1.95
C SER A 24 14.12 -11.92 3.02
N ARG A 25 13.07 -12.18 3.84
CA ARG A 25 13.16 -13.13 4.95
C ARG A 25 13.16 -14.58 4.45
N PRO A 26 13.90 -15.51 5.11
CA PRO A 26 13.97 -16.91 4.69
C PRO A 26 12.60 -17.60 4.56
N TYR A 27 11.62 -17.21 5.39
CA TYR A 27 10.26 -17.74 5.35
C TYR A 27 9.58 -17.59 3.99
N PHE A 28 9.87 -16.51 3.24
CA PHE A 28 9.20 -16.22 1.98
C PHE A 28 9.84 -16.92 0.76
N ARG A 29 11.07 -17.42 0.89
CA ARG A 29 11.80 -18.10 -0.19
C ARG A 29 11.11 -19.35 -0.72
N LYS A 30 10.21 -19.97 0.07
CA LYS A 30 9.42 -21.13 -0.36
C LYS A 30 8.22 -20.77 -1.23
N TYR A 31 7.84 -19.49 -1.30
CA TYR A 31 6.69 -19.02 -2.09
C TYR A 31 7.12 -18.37 -3.39
N PHE A 32 8.26 -17.68 -3.42
CA PHE A 32 8.81 -17.04 -4.61
C PHE A 32 10.33 -16.80 -4.46
N PRO A 33 11.08 -16.74 -5.58
CA PRO A 33 12.47 -16.29 -5.59
C PRO A 33 12.61 -14.84 -5.12
N VAL A 34 13.72 -14.52 -4.46
CA VAL A 34 13.95 -13.15 -3.95
C VAL A 34 14.11 -12.18 -5.12
N GLU A 35 14.71 -12.64 -6.22
CA GLU A 35 14.96 -11.90 -7.43
C GLU A 35 13.65 -11.40 -8.06
N GLU A 36 12.63 -12.26 -8.14
CA GLU A 36 11.31 -11.88 -8.64
C GLU A 36 10.64 -10.81 -7.76
N ALA A 37 10.75 -10.93 -6.44
CA ALA A 37 10.21 -9.92 -5.53
C ALA A 37 10.90 -8.56 -5.68
N VAL A 38 12.23 -8.57 -5.90
CA VAL A 38 13.01 -7.37 -6.17
C VAL A 38 12.61 -6.72 -7.49
N GLU A 39 12.39 -7.51 -8.55
CA GLU A 39 11.90 -7.01 -9.83
C GLU A 39 10.52 -6.37 -9.72
N ILE A 40 9.59 -7.02 -9.02
CA ILE A 40 8.25 -6.46 -8.75
C ILE A 40 8.36 -5.15 -7.97
N LEU A 41 9.19 -5.09 -6.93
CA LEU A 41 9.42 -3.87 -6.17
C LEU A 41 10.01 -2.75 -7.04
N ALA A 42 10.91 -3.07 -7.97
CA ALA A 42 11.46 -2.09 -8.91
C ALA A 42 10.38 -1.53 -9.85
N ILE A 43 9.46 -2.38 -10.32
CA ILE A 43 8.31 -1.96 -11.13
C ILE A 43 7.39 -1.04 -10.31
N VAL A 44 7.07 -1.41 -9.07
CA VAL A 44 6.26 -0.58 -8.16
C VAL A 44 6.92 0.76 -7.90
N LYS A 45 8.23 0.78 -7.60
CA LYS A 45 9.00 2.01 -7.38
C LYS A 45 9.01 2.92 -8.62
N ARG A 46 9.09 2.34 -9.83
CA ARG A 46 9.15 3.09 -11.09
C ARG A 46 7.80 3.67 -11.51
N ASN A 47 6.71 2.95 -11.29
CA ASN A 47 5.37 3.37 -11.74
C ASN A 47 4.56 4.05 -10.62
N GLY A 48 4.98 3.93 -9.36
CA GLY A 48 4.32 4.56 -8.23
C GLY A 48 4.76 6.00 -8.01
N THR A 49 3.81 6.86 -7.66
CA THR A 49 4.09 8.22 -7.18
C THR A 49 4.53 8.17 -5.72
N LEU A 50 5.78 8.58 -5.48
CA LEU A 50 6.34 8.63 -4.13
C LEU A 50 5.78 9.82 -3.34
N VAL A 51 5.00 9.54 -2.30
CA VAL A 51 4.47 10.53 -1.37
C VAL A 51 5.25 10.50 -0.07
N LYS A 52 5.89 11.62 0.26
CA LYS A 52 6.65 11.77 1.52
C LYS A 52 5.70 12.01 2.69
N VAL A 53 5.52 11.01 3.53
CA VAL A 53 4.83 11.11 4.84
C VAL A 53 5.85 10.98 5.97
N LYS A 54 5.67 11.77 7.02
CA LYS A 54 6.53 11.78 8.22
C LYS A 54 5.66 11.92 9.47
N PRO A 55 6.07 11.34 10.60
CA PRO A 55 5.36 11.51 11.87
C PRO A 55 5.38 12.98 12.34
N PRO A 56 4.48 13.38 13.26
CA PRO A 56 3.45 12.54 13.88
C PRO A 56 2.29 12.22 12.92
N TYR A 57 1.70 11.03 13.09
CA TYR A 57 0.48 10.62 12.38
C TYR A 57 -0.73 10.77 13.31
N ASP A 58 -1.90 10.98 12.72
CA ASP A 58 -3.18 10.89 13.43
C ASP A 58 -3.31 9.46 13.98
N ARG A 59 -3.54 9.27 15.29
CA ARG A 59 -3.71 7.95 15.91
C ARG A 59 -5.13 7.45 15.72
N ILE A 60 -5.40 6.83 14.57
CA ILE A 60 -6.75 6.43 14.15
C ILE A 60 -6.89 4.92 14.07
N CYS A 61 -5.87 4.25 13.52
CA CYS A 61 -5.81 2.80 13.45
C CYS A 61 -5.62 2.20 14.86
N ARG A 62 -6.14 0.98 15.07
CA ARG A 62 -5.91 0.25 16.32
C ARG A 62 -4.45 -0.16 16.48
N ASP A 63 -3.77 -0.52 15.38
CA ASP A 63 -2.31 -0.60 15.33
C ASP A 63 -1.72 0.75 14.89
N PRO A 64 -1.06 1.50 15.80
CA PRO A 64 -0.44 2.79 15.46
C PRO A 64 0.67 2.68 14.41
N LYS A 65 1.18 1.47 14.15
CA LYS A 65 2.18 1.26 13.09
C LYS A 65 1.60 1.50 11.72
N ASP A 66 0.29 1.37 11.52
CA ASP A 66 -0.39 1.50 10.23
C ASP A 66 -0.96 2.89 9.96
N ASP A 67 -0.93 3.80 10.94
CA ASP A 67 -1.41 5.18 10.76
C ASP A 67 -0.69 5.92 9.62
N TYR A 68 0.53 5.51 9.28
CA TYR A 68 1.24 6.09 8.13
C TYR A 68 0.55 5.78 6.80
N LEU A 69 -0.19 4.68 6.67
CA LEU A 69 -0.96 4.32 5.47
C LEU A 69 -2.16 5.26 5.31
N LEU A 70 -2.82 5.61 6.42
CA LEU A 70 -3.88 6.62 6.44
C LEU A 70 -3.32 8.01 6.10
N ALA A 71 -2.16 8.37 6.66
CA ALA A 71 -1.46 9.60 6.32
C ALA A 71 -1.06 9.66 4.83
N LEU A 72 -0.59 8.53 4.28
CA LEU A 72 -0.25 8.38 2.86
C LEU A 72 -1.48 8.60 1.99
N ALA A 73 -2.59 7.91 2.28
CA ALA A 73 -3.84 8.06 1.55
C ALA A 73 -4.36 9.50 1.58
N LYS A 74 -4.33 10.15 2.75
CA LYS A 74 -4.77 11.55 2.92
C LYS A 74 -3.87 12.53 2.16
N LYS A 75 -2.55 12.40 2.28
CA LYS A 75 -1.59 13.32 1.66
C LYS A 75 -1.52 13.16 0.14
N GLY A 76 -1.57 11.92 -0.33
CA GLY A 76 -1.62 11.59 -1.76
C GLY A 76 -3.01 11.77 -2.39
N LYS A 77 -4.02 12.16 -1.61
CA LYS A 77 -5.42 12.33 -2.05
C LYS A 77 -6.00 11.07 -2.72
N ALA A 78 -5.65 9.91 -2.17
CA ALA A 78 -6.07 8.61 -2.69
C ALA A 78 -7.60 8.48 -2.73
N ASP A 79 -8.11 7.88 -3.80
CA ASP A 79 -9.52 7.46 -3.89
C ASP A 79 -9.77 6.14 -3.17
N PHE A 80 -8.75 5.29 -3.08
CA PHE A 80 -8.83 3.97 -2.47
C PHE A 80 -7.59 3.68 -1.62
N LEU A 81 -7.80 2.99 -0.50
CA LEU A 81 -6.76 2.30 0.26
C LEU A 81 -7.09 0.81 0.22
N ILE A 82 -6.27 0.04 -0.49
CA ILE A 82 -6.49 -1.40 -0.65
C ILE A 82 -5.65 -2.13 0.38
N THR A 83 -6.29 -2.88 1.27
CA THR A 83 -5.62 -3.57 2.37
C THR A 83 -6.34 -4.85 2.79
N GLY A 84 -5.59 -5.81 3.32
CA GLY A 84 -6.12 -6.99 3.99
C GLY A 84 -6.24 -6.82 5.51
N ASP A 85 -5.80 -5.69 6.05
CA ASP A 85 -5.75 -5.44 7.49
C ASP A 85 -7.12 -5.05 8.04
N GLU A 86 -7.63 -5.82 9.01
CA GLU A 86 -8.95 -5.60 9.61
C GLU A 86 -9.01 -4.33 10.48
N ASP A 87 -7.89 -3.86 11.05
CA ASP A 87 -7.80 -2.62 11.82
C ASP A 87 -7.94 -1.39 10.93
N LEU A 88 -7.54 -1.48 9.67
CA LEU A 88 -7.79 -0.45 8.66
C LEU A 88 -9.17 -0.60 8.02
N LEU A 89 -9.58 -1.84 7.70
CA LEU A 89 -10.86 -2.10 7.03
C LEU A 89 -12.07 -1.68 7.86
N VAL A 90 -12.01 -1.79 9.20
CA VAL A 90 -13.09 -1.36 10.09
C VAL A 90 -13.42 0.13 9.95
N LEU A 91 -12.45 0.95 9.54
CA LEU A 91 -12.64 2.38 9.31
C LEU A 91 -13.53 2.67 8.10
N LYS A 92 -13.59 1.74 7.11
CA LYS A 92 -14.35 1.80 5.84
C LYS A 92 -13.96 2.95 4.89
N LYS A 93 -13.62 4.12 5.42
CA LYS A 93 -13.25 5.33 4.69
C LYS A 93 -12.35 6.20 5.57
N TYR A 94 -11.36 6.84 4.97
CA TYR A 94 -10.55 7.87 5.63
C TYR A 94 -10.29 9.05 4.67
N GLY A 95 -10.74 10.25 5.05
CA GLY A 95 -10.74 11.40 4.14
C GLY A 95 -11.56 11.09 2.88
N LYS A 96 -10.93 11.15 1.70
CA LYS A 96 -11.54 10.76 0.42
C LYS A 96 -11.48 9.25 0.18
N ALA A 97 -10.49 8.57 0.74
CA ALA A 97 -10.15 7.20 0.40
C ALA A 97 -11.17 6.18 0.94
N ARG A 98 -11.76 5.38 0.05
CA ARG A 98 -12.51 4.16 0.43
C ARG A 98 -11.53 3.05 0.79
N ILE A 99 -11.76 2.36 1.90
CA ILE A 99 -10.88 1.28 2.35
C ILE A 99 -11.52 -0.06 1.98
N LEU A 100 -10.84 -0.84 1.14
CA LEU A 100 -11.40 -2.05 0.53
C LEU A 100 -10.42 -3.22 0.57
N LYS A 101 -10.96 -4.44 0.60
CA LYS A 101 -10.16 -5.65 0.35
C LYS A 101 -9.78 -5.72 -1.14
N PRO A 102 -8.62 -6.31 -1.48
CA PRO A 102 -8.23 -6.53 -2.88
C PRO A 102 -9.31 -7.23 -3.72
N ALA A 103 -9.96 -8.25 -3.16
CA ALA A 103 -11.02 -8.99 -3.84
C ALA A 103 -12.26 -8.13 -4.15
N ALA A 104 -12.62 -7.21 -3.23
CA ALA A 104 -13.75 -6.31 -3.42
C ALA A 104 -13.45 -5.26 -4.49
N PHE A 105 -12.26 -4.65 -4.43
CA PHE A 105 -11.82 -3.69 -5.45
C PHE A 105 -11.77 -4.33 -6.83
N ARG A 106 -11.20 -5.54 -6.95
CA ARG A 106 -11.18 -6.27 -8.22
C ARG A 106 -12.60 -6.47 -8.75
N LYS A 107 -13.51 -7.06 -7.95
CA LYS A 107 -14.89 -7.31 -8.39
C LYS A 107 -15.63 -6.05 -8.85
N GLU A 108 -15.36 -4.90 -8.24
CA GLU A 108 -16.05 -3.64 -8.55
C GLU A 108 -15.43 -2.87 -9.74
N PHE A 109 -14.12 -3.02 -10.00
CA PHE A 109 -13.38 -2.12 -10.90
C PHE A 109 -12.47 -2.81 -11.94
N LEU A 110 -12.29 -4.14 -11.90
CA LEU A 110 -11.42 -4.93 -12.80
C LEU A 110 -12.09 -6.22 -13.29
#